data_AF-A0AAX4JFC6-F1
#
_entry.id   AF-A0AAX4JFC6-F1
#
_cell.length_a   1.000
_cell.length_b   1.000
_cell.length_c   1.000
_cell.angle_alpha   90.00
_cell.angle_beta   90.00
_cell.angle_gamma   90.00
#
_symmetry.space_group_name_H-M   'P 1'
#
loop_
_entity.id
_entity.type
_entity.pdbx_description
1 polymer ?
#
loop_
_entity_poly.entity_id
_entity_poly.type
_entity_poly.pdbx_seq_one_letter_code
_entity_poly.pdbx_strand_id
1 'polypeptide(L)'
;MKALLNFLTVKNDIEFPEKENFHIEINKEASKMIFYMKCKIKEHKSVQKDLDLVYVLDSADYKLPLQYSENNTKTKWEAFALKKGIKKKKGTLVYDEELKKYVPRFGPYSKKNLVMKSAIIEGEKSYNDLKREKKERIKRNEMNKAANKKRK
;
A
#
# COMPACT_ATOMS: atom_id res chain seq x y z
N MET A 1 70.54 -47.29 33.07
CA MET A 1 69.43 -48.22 32.74
C MET A 1 68.23 -47.39 32.34
N LYS A 2 67.59 -47.76 31.22
CA LYS A 2 66.46 -47.06 30.58
C LYS A 2 65.15 -47.26 31.36
N ALA A 3 64.22 -46.33 31.08
CA ALA A 3 62.75 -46.53 31.05
C ALA A 3 62.04 -46.27 32.41
N LEU A 4 60.85 -45.67 32.52
CA LEU A 4 59.81 -45.27 31.56
C LEU A 4 59.11 -44.01 32.08
N LEU A 5 58.86 -43.05 31.18
CA LEU A 5 58.01 -41.89 31.43
C LEU A 5 56.57 -42.30 31.12
N ASN A 6 55.73 -42.50 32.14
CA ASN A 6 54.31 -42.78 31.96
C ASN A 6 53.56 -41.49 31.63
N PHE A 7 53.41 -41.22 30.33
CA PHE A 7 52.40 -40.26 29.87
C PHE A 7 51.03 -40.94 29.93
N LEU A 8 50.23 -40.55 30.93
CA LEU A 8 48.79 -40.76 30.90
C LEU A 8 48.20 -39.87 29.81
N THR A 9 48.02 -40.42 28.61
CA THR A 9 47.21 -39.81 27.56
C THR A 9 45.74 -39.87 28.00
N VAL A 10 45.23 -38.73 28.44
CA VAL A 10 43.79 -38.51 28.55
C VAL A 10 43.24 -38.59 27.13
N LYS A 11 42.59 -39.69 26.79
CA LYS A 11 41.77 -39.81 25.58
C LYS A 11 40.60 -38.85 25.72
N ASN A 12 40.77 -37.63 25.21
CA ASN A 12 39.65 -36.76 24.89
C ASN A 12 39.02 -37.23 23.58
N ASP A 13 38.42 -38.42 23.60
CA ASP A 13 37.58 -38.89 22.50
C ASP A 13 36.16 -38.31 22.76
N ILE A 14 36.04 -36.99 22.62
CA ILE A 14 34.72 -36.37 22.41
C ILE A 14 34.52 -36.39 20.90
N GLU A 15 33.92 -37.48 20.41
CA GLU A 15 33.43 -37.57 19.05
C GLU A 15 32.34 -36.50 18.86
N PHE A 16 32.69 -35.39 18.19
CA PHE A 16 31.71 -34.45 17.69
C PHE A 16 31.02 -35.09 16.49
N PRO A 17 29.68 -35.22 16.46
CA PRO A 17 28.99 -35.83 15.34
C PRO A 17 29.29 -35.06 14.04
N GLU A 18 29.64 -35.81 12.99
CA GLU A 18 29.93 -35.26 11.66
C GLU A 18 28.76 -34.40 11.18
N LYS A 19 29.05 -33.14 10.84
CA LYS A 19 28.07 -32.10 10.49
C LYS A 19 27.10 -32.49 9.36
N GLU A 20 27.41 -33.51 8.57
CA GLU A 20 26.58 -33.97 7.44
C GLU A 20 25.27 -34.64 7.87
N ASN A 21 25.25 -35.37 9.00
CA ASN A 21 24.07 -36.12 9.44
C ASN A 21 22.99 -35.25 10.09
N PHE A 22 23.37 -34.11 10.66
CA PHE A 22 22.46 -33.17 11.33
C PHE A 22 21.44 -32.56 10.36
N HIS A 23 21.88 -32.18 9.17
CA HIS A 23 21.00 -31.60 8.15
C HIS A 23 19.97 -32.61 7.61
N ILE A 24 20.37 -33.88 7.47
CA ILE A 24 19.49 -34.96 7.03
C ILE A 24 18.37 -35.21 8.06
N GLU A 25 18.71 -35.17 9.34
CA GLU A 25 17.74 -35.35 10.43
C GLU A 25 16.76 -34.18 10.53
N ILE A 26 17.25 -32.94 10.43
CA ILE A 26 16.38 -31.74 10.36
C ILE A 26 15.41 -31.83 9.19
N ASN A 27 15.89 -32.23 8.01
CA ASN A 27 15.03 -32.37 6.83
C ASN A 27 13.97 -33.45 7.02
N LYS A 28 14.31 -34.54 7.72
CA LYS A 28 13.38 -35.63 8.05
C LYS A 28 12.31 -35.15 9.03
N GLU A 29 12.68 -34.37 10.04
CA GLU A 29 11.74 -33.78 11.00
C GLU A 29 10.81 -32.76 10.33
N ALA A 30 11.36 -31.85 9.52
CA ALA A 30 10.59 -30.88 8.75
C ALA A 30 9.59 -31.57 7.80
N SER A 31 10.01 -32.67 7.15
CA SER A 31 9.14 -33.46 6.28
C SER A 31 7.95 -34.08 7.03
N LYS A 32 8.19 -34.60 8.25
CA LYS A 32 7.11 -35.11 9.12
C LYS A 32 6.15 -33.99 9.52
N MET A 33 6.68 -32.80 9.85
CA MET A 33 5.86 -31.63 10.18
C MET A 33 4.98 -31.20 8.99
N ILE A 34 5.52 -31.13 7.78
CA ILE A 34 4.75 -30.81 6.57
C ILE A 34 3.65 -31.84 6.32
N PHE A 35 3.95 -33.13 6.51
CA PHE A 35 2.96 -34.19 6.37
C PHE A 35 1.82 -34.05 7.38
N TYR A 36 2.15 -33.75 8.63
CA TYR A 36 1.16 -33.48 9.67
C TYR A 36 0.27 -32.27 9.30
N MET A 37 0.87 -31.16 8.87
CA MET A 37 0.14 -29.97 8.41
C MET A 37 -0.81 -30.29 7.25
N LYS A 38 -0.36 -31.09 6.28
CA LYS A 38 -1.19 -31.53 5.15
C LYS A 38 -2.41 -32.32 5.62
N CYS A 39 -2.25 -33.22 6.60
CA CYS A 39 -3.37 -33.97 7.17
C CYS A 39 -4.36 -33.03 7.86
N LYS A 40 -3.86 -32.06 8.63
CA LYS A 40 -4.69 -31.05 9.30
C LYS A 40 -5.48 -30.16 8.34
N ILE A 41 -4.86 -29.68 7.26
CA ILE A 41 -5.55 -28.87 6.25
C ILE A 41 -6.75 -29.63 5.64
N LYS A 42 -6.62 -30.95 5.45
CA LYS A 42 -7.68 -31.78 4.89
C LYS A 42 -8.88 -31.99 5.80
N GLU A 43 -8.75 -31.73 7.11
CA GLU A 43 -9.86 -31.81 8.07
C GLU A 43 -10.85 -30.63 7.88
N HIS A 44 -10.41 -29.52 7.27
CA HIS A 44 -11.25 -28.34 7.06
C HIS A 44 -12.23 -28.50 5.88
N LYS A 45 -13.27 -27.65 5.86
CA LYS A 45 -14.26 -27.63 4.79
C LYS A 45 -13.60 -27.35 3.44
N SER A 46 -13.90 -28.20 2.46
CA SER A 46 -13.46 -28.01 1.07
C SER A 46 -14.59 -27.42 0.22
N VAL A 47 -14.19 -26.64 -0.79
CA VAL A 47 -15.08 -26.03 -1.78
C VAL A 47 -14.45 -26.22 -3.15
N GLN A 48 -15.22 -26.73 -4.11
CA GLN A 48 -14.79 -26.80 -5.50
C GLN A 48 -14.94 -25.40 -6.12
N LYS A 49 -13.83 -24.86 -6.64
CA LYS A 49 -13.82 -23.61 -7.40
C LYS A 49 -13.22 -23.91 -8.77
N ASP A 50 -14.02 -23.71 -9.81
CA ASP A 50 -13.68 -24.04 -11.19
C ASP A 50 -13.29 -25.52 -11.33
N LEU A 51 -12.00 -25.82 -11.53
CA LEU A 51 -11.46 -27.19 -11.65
C LEU A 51 -10.75 -27.66 -10.37
N ASP A 52 -10.54 -26.77 -9.39
CA ASP A 52 -9.69 -27.03 -8.23
C ASP A 52 -10.50 -27.26 -6.94
N LEU A 53 -9.99 -28.15 -6.09
CA LEU A 53 -10.51 -28.37 -4.74
C LEU A 53 -9.74 -27.49 -3.74
N VAL A 54 -10.40 -26.48 -3.19
CA VAL A 54 -9.80 -25.51 -2.26
C VAL A 54 -10.29 -25.77 -0.84
N TYR A 55 -9.38 -25.85 0.12
CA TYR A 55 -9.70 -25.96 1.56
C TYR A 55 -9.82 -24.57 2.17
N VAL A 56 -10.92 -24.30 2.87
CA VAL A 56 -11.17 -23.04 3.55
C VAL A 56 -10.60 -23.13 4.96
N LEU A 57 -9.53 -22.38 5.22
CA LEU A 57 -8.90 -22.28 6.53
C LEU A 57 -9.47 -21.11 7.32
N ASP A 58 -9.49 -21.26 8.64
CA ASP A 58 -9.84 -20.17 9.56
C ASP A 58 -8.74 -19.09 9.55
N SER A 59 -9.09 -17.89 10.01
CA SER A 59 -8.11 -16.81 10.16
C SER A 59 -7.03 -17.19 11.15
N ALA A 60 -5.77 -16.92 10.82
CA ALA A 60 -4.65 -17.22 11.72
C ALA A 60 -4.80 -16.47 13.07
N ASP A 61 -4.59 -17.19 14.17
CA ASP A 61 -4.61 -16.61 15.53
C ASP A 61 -3.43 -15.65 15.78
N TYR A 62 -2.33 -15.86 15.07
CA TYR A 62 -1.11 -15.09 15.24
C TYR A 62 -1.16 -13.75 14.50
N LYS A 63 -0.94 -12.65 15.24
CA LYS A 63 -0.87 -11.30 14.69
C LYS A 63 0.53 -11.01 14.17
N LEU A 64 0.69 -10.98 12.85
CA LEU A 64 1.91 -10.51 12.21
C LEU A 64 1.98 -8.98 12.22
N PRO A 65 3.15 -8.37 12.45
CA PRO A 65 3.31 -6.94 12.30
C PRO A 65 3.13 -6.54 10.83
N LEU A 66 2.39 -5.45 10.60
CA LEU A 66 2.25 -4.88 9.26
C LEU A 66 3.57 -4.23 8.83
N GLN A 67 3.91 -4.37 7.54
CA GLN A 67 5.09 -3.71 6.96
C GLN A 67 4.97 -2.17 7.00
N TYR A 68 3.76 -1.64 6.92
CA TYR A 68 3.49 -0.20 6.90
C TYR A 68 2.41 0.16 7.91
N SER A 69 2.57 1.31 8.56
CA SER A 69 1.53 1.89 9.43
C SER A 69 0.51 2.66 8.60
N GLU A 70 -0.77 2.60 9.00
CA GLU A 70 -1.87 3.28 8.31
C GLU A 70 -1.99 4.79 8.65
N ASN A 71 -0.97 5.39 9.28
CA ASN A 71 -1.04 6.73 9.86
C ASN A 71 -1.20 7.83 8.79
N ASN A 72 -2.45 8.03 8.36
CA ASN A 72 -2.85 9.09 7.46
C ASN A 72 -3.35 10.28 8.29
N THR A 73 -2.44 11.20 8.61
CA THR A 73 -2.81 12.49 9.19
C THR A 73 -3.73 13.25 8.23
N LYS A 74 -4.91 13.62 8.73
CA LYS A 74 -5.91 14.39 7.97
C LYS A 74 -5.35 15.76 7.63
N THR A 75 -5.56 16.22 6.40
CA THR A 75 -5.23 17.59 6.01
C THR A 75 -6.17 18.59 6.70
N LYS A 76 -5.75 19.87 6.79
CA LYS A 76 -6.58 20.94 7.36
C LYS A 76 -7.96 21.04 6.70
N TRP A 77 -8.02 20.87 5.37
CA TRP A 77 -9.28 20.90 4.64
C TRP A 77 -10.16 19.68 4.94
N GLU A 78 -9.58 18.49 5.07
CA GLU A 78 -10.35 17.29 5.43
C GLU A 78 -10.93 17.38 6.85
N ALA A 79 -10.15 17.89 7.81
CA ALA A 79 -10.63 18.14 9.16
C ALA A 79 -11.78 19.16 9.17
N PHE A 80 -11.65 20.25 8.39
CA PHE A 80 -12.70 21.25 8.24
C PHE A 80 -13.95 20.69 7.55
N ALA A 81 -13.79 19.95 6.45
CA ALA A 81 -14.87 19.37 5.69
C ALA A 81 -15.66 18.36 6.52
N LEU A 82 -14.97 17.52 7.31
CA LEU A 82 -15.59 16.59 8.25
C LEU A 82 -16.38 17.32 9.33
N LYS A 83 -15.81 18.37 9.93
CA LYS A 83 -16.51 19.20 10.93
C LYS A 83 -17.75 19.90 10.36
N LYS A 84 -17.74 20.27 9.09
CA LYS A 84 -18.86 20.96 8.42
C LYS A 84 -19.80 20.01 7.65
N GLY A 85 -19.55 18.71 7.65
CA GLY A 85 -20.36 17.75 6.90
C GLY A 85 -20.30 17.91 5.37
N ILE A 86 -19.23 18.52 4.85
CA ILE A 86 -19.09 18.79 3.40
C ILE A 86 -18.78 17.49 2.66
N LYS A 87 -19.69 17.07 1.79
CA LYS A 87 -19.53 15.87 0.94
C LYS A 87 -18.89 16.21 -0.40
N LYS A 88 -18.12 15.27 -0.97
CA LYS A 88 -17.53 15.40 -2.31
C LYS A 88 -18.64 15.36 -3.37
N LYS A 89 -18.61 16.29 -4.33
CA LYS A 89 -19.53 16.28 -5.48
C LYS A 89 -19.20 15.12 -6.41
N LYS A 90 -20.22 14.38 -6.84
CA LYS A 90 -20.10 13.28 -7.82
C LYS A 90 -20.16 13.81 -9.25
N GLY A 91 -19.56 13.09 -10.20
CA GLY A 91 -19.63 13.36 -11.63
C GLY A 91 -18.62 14.39 -12.17
N THR A 92 -18.14 14.12 -13.38
CA THR A 92 -17.22 14.99 -14.14
C THR A 92 -17.96 15.94 -15.08
N LEU A 93 -19.12 15.54 -15.61
CA LEU A 93 -19.94 16.34 -16.52
C LEU A 93 -20.91 17.24 -15.75
N VAL A 94 -21.12 18.44 -16.27
CA VAL A 94 -22.07 19.44 -15.77
C VAL A 94 -22.87 19.94 -16.96
N TYR A 95 -24.20 19.96 -16.83
CA TYR A 95 -25.05 20.51 -17.87
C TYR A 95 -24.86 22.04 -17.92
N ASP A 96 -24.58 22.57 -19.11
CA ASP A 96 -24.42 24.00 -19.35
C ASP A 96 -25.64 24.52 -20.12
N GLU A 97 -26.35 25.48 -19.53
CA GLU A 97 -27.60 26.01 -20.09
C GLU A 97 -27.37 26.83 -21.37
N GLU A 98 -26.24 27.55 -21.46
CA GLU A 98 -25.89 28.37 -22.63
C GLU A 98 -25.61 27.50 -23.87
N LEU A 99 -24.89 26.39 -23.68
CA LEU A 99 -24.51 25.48 -24.76
C LEU A 99 -25.51 24.33 -24.94
N LYS A 100 -26.55 24.26 -24.09
CA LYS A 100 -27.56 23.18 -24.03
C LYS A 100 -26.97 21.77 -24.11
N LYS A 101 -25.82 21.55 -23.46
CA LYS A 101 -25.09 20.27 -23.49
C LYS A 101 -24.34 19.98 -22.21
N TYR A 102 -24.04 18.71 -21.99
CA TYR A 102 -23.15 18.29 -20.90
C TYR A 102 -21.70 18.59 -21.25
N VAL A 103 -21.06 19.41 -20.43
CA VAL A 103 -19.68 19.87 -20.58
C VAL A 103 -18.84 19.36 -19.40
N PRO A 104 -17.58 18.93 -19.59
CA PRO A 104 -16.75 18.51 -18.48
C PRO A 104 -16.43 19.69 -17.53
N ARG A 105 -16.38 19.41 -16.23
CA ARG A 105 -16.09 20.40 -15.18
C ARG A 105 -14.66 20.97 -15.27
N PHE A 106 -13.73 20.17 -15.78
CA PHE A 106 -12.32 20.50 -15.96
C PHE A 106 -11.79 19.92 -17.28
N GLY A 107 -10.62 20.35 -17.72
CA GLY A 107 -10.01 19.92 -18.99
C GLY A 107 -10.22 20.91 -20.15
N PRO A 108 -9.70 20.61 -21.35
CA PRO A 108 -9.64 21.55 -22.47
C PRO A 108 -11.02 21.99 -22.99
N TYR A 109 -12.03 21.12 -22.86
CA TYR A 109 -13.41 21.37 -23.26
C TYR A 109 -14.29 21.89 -22.12
N SER A 110 -13.73 22.21 -20.96
CA SER A 110 -14.52 22.78 -19.85
C SER A 110 -14.96 24.20 -20.16
N LYS A 111 -16.16 24.60 -19.68
CA LYS A 111 -16.72 25.95 -19.90
C LYS A 111 -15.69 27.05 -19.68
N LYS A 112 -14.95 27.00 -18.57
CA LYS A 112 -13.90 27.99 -18.23
C LYS A 112 -12.77 28.07 -19.26
N ASN A 113 -12.32 26.94 -19.80
CA ASN A 113 -11.25 26.95 -20.79
C ASN A 113 -11.78 27.27 -22.20
N LEU A 114 -13.04 26.99 -22.49
CA LEU A 114 -13.70 27.44 -23.72
C LEU A 114 -13.80 28.96 -23.75
N VAL A 115 -14.19 29.60 -22.64
CA VAL A 115 -14.18 31.07 -22.50
C VAL A 115 -12.77 31.65 -22.64
N MET A 116 -11.74 30.98 -22.13
CA MET A 116 -10.35 31.43 -22.34
C MET A 116 -9.88 31.25 -23.79
N LYS A 117 -10.49 30.35 -24.57
CA LYS A 117 -10.16 30.12 -25.97
C LYS A 117 -10.99 30.99 -26.92
N SER A 118 -12.09 31.59 -26.47
CA SER A 118 -12.85 32.50 -27.30
C SER A 118 -12.00 33.74 -27.59
N ALA A 119 -11.92 34.14 -28.86
CA ALA A 119 -11.16 35.30 -29.29
C ALA A 119 -11.74 36.62 -28.74
N ILE A 120 -13.02 36.59 -28.34
CA ILE A 120 -13.75 37.70 -27.75
C ILE A 120 -14.07 37.31 -26.31
N ILE A 121 -13.67 38.16 -25.37
CA ILE A 121 -14.02 38.06 -23.95
C ILE A 121 -14.82 39.31 -23.64
N GLU A 122 -16.11 39.14 -23.40
CA GLU A 122 -16.97 40.22 -22.93
C GLU A 122 -16.77 40.39 -21.42
N GLY A 123 -16.23 41.54 -21.01
CA GLY A 123 -16.07 41.90 -19.60
C GLY A 123 -14.94 42.90 -19.33
N GLU A 124 -14.86 43.36 -18.07
CA GLU A 124 -13.86 44.34 -17.62
C GLU A 124 -12.44 43.78 -17.53
N LYS A 125 -12.28 42.45 -17.47
CA LYS A 125 -10.98 41.80 -17.26
C LYS A 125 -10.36 41.34 -18.57
N SER A 126 -9.09 41.71 -18.76
CA SER A 126 -8.31 41.24 -19.90
C SER A 126 -7.99 39.74 -19.77
N TYR A 127 -7.76 39.07 -20.91
CA TYR A 127 -7.28 37.70 -20.97
C TYR A 127 -6.02 37.48 -20.10
N ASN A 128 -5.10 38.44 -20.11
CA ASN A 128 -3.86 38.37 -19.34
C ASN A 128 -4.12 38.39 -17.82
N ASP A 129 -5.13 39.13 -17.36
CA ASP A 129 -5.52 39.16 -15.96
C ASP A 129 -6.09 37.82 -15.51
N LEU A 130 -6.97 37.22 -16.31
CA LEU A 130 -7.53 35.89 -16.04
C LEU A 130 -6.43 34.81 -15.95
N LYS A 131 -5.42 34.89 -16.83
CA LYS A 131 -4.26 34.00 -16.82
C LYS A 131 -3.40 34.20 -15.58
N ARG A 132 -3.15 35.45 -15.17
CA ARG A 132 -2.42 35.81 -13.95
C ARG A 132 -3.13 35.28 -12.70
N GLU A 133 -4.42 35.55 -12.57
CA GLU A 133 -5.23 35.05 -11.46
C GLU A 133 -5.21 33.52 -11.36
N LYS A 134 -5.31 32.81 -12.50
CA LYS A 134 -5.23 31.35 -12.53
C LYS A 134 -3.88 30.87 -12.00
N LYS A 135 -2.77 31.50 -12.42
CA LYS A 135 -1.42 31.17 -11.96
C LYS A 135 -1.25 31.39 -10.46
N GLU A 136 -1.77 32.49 -9.93
CA GLU A 136 -1.74 32.80 -8.50
C GLU A 136 -2.52 31.78 -7.65
N ARG A 137 -3.72 31.37 -8.12
CA ARG A 137 -4.51 30.33 -7.46
C ARG A 137 -3.78 28.99 -7.42
N ILE A 138 -3.11 28.62 -8.52
CA ILE A 138 -2.29 27.40 -8.60
C ILE A 138 -1.13 27.48 -7.60
N LYS A 139 -0.37 28.60 -7.60
CA LYS A 139 0.74 28.82 -6.66
C LYS A 139 0.29 28.73 -5.21
N ARG A 140 -0.86 29.34 -4.86
CA ARG A 140 -1.44 29.25 -3.50
C ARG A 140 -1.79 27.81 -3.12
N ASN A 141 -2.35 27.04 -4.05
CA ASN A 141 -2.68 25.63 -3.82
C ASN A 141 -1.42 24.78 -3.58
N GLU A 142 -0.35 25.02 -4.34
CA GLU A 142 0.94 24.35 -4.17
C GLU A 142 1.59 24.67 -2.81
N MET A 143 1.59 25.95 -2.41
CA MET A 143 2.08 26.35 -1.09
C MET A 143 1.29 25.68 0.03
N ASN A 144 -0.04 25.59 -0.09
CA ASN A 144 -0.89 24.90 0.89
C ASN A 144 -0.62 23.39 0.92
N LYS A 145 -0.39 22.76 -0.24
CA LYS A 145 0.00 21.34 -0.34
C LYS A 145 1.33 21.10 0.37
N ALA A 146 2.34 21.94 0.14
CA ALA A 146 3.64 21.84 0.80
C ALA A 146 3.51 22.01 2.32
N ALA A 147 2.74 23.00 2.78
CA ALA A 147 2.50 23.22 4.20
C ALA A 147 1.77 22.05 4.87
N ASN A 148 0.83 21.40 4.17
CA ASN A 148 0.18 20.20 4.69
C ASN A 148 1.11 18.99 4.70
N LYS A 149 1.99 18.84 3.70
CA LYS A 149 3.01 17.78 3.68
C LYS A 149 4.00 17.92 4.84
N LYS A 150 4.40 19.14 5.21
CA LYS A 150 5.27 19.42 6.36
C LYS A 150 4.62 19.15 7.73
N ARG A 151 3.28 19.15 7.80
CA ARG A 151 2.54 18.81 9.02
C ARG A 151 2.32 17.31 9.18
N LYS A 152 2.54 16.54 8.12
CA LYS A 152 2.55 15.08 8.18
C LYS A 152 3.88 14.62 8.71
#